data_AF-A0A2E2AZE3-F1
#
_entry.id   AF-A0A2E2AZE3-F1
#
_cell.length_a   1.000
_cell.length_b   1.000
_cell.length_c   1.000
_cell.angle_alpha   90.00
_cell.angle_beta   90.00
_cell.angle_gamma   90.00
#
_symmetry.space_group_name_H-M   'P 1'
#
loop_
_entity.id
_entity.type
_entity.pdbx_description
1 polymer ?
#
loop_
_entity_poly.entity_id
_entity_poly.type
_entity_poly.pdbx_seq_one_letter_code
_entity_poly.pdbx_strand_id
1 'polypeptide(L)'
;MSKRTIKIQTGIEIWDGLPGSGKSYSCVEELIKIIIQQRRPVYTNLPLKMKVLRKLLVIRSLNQATANYIQPLDLAHFTRFIKRNEIWSKFSEPLRAEGYGYGFIDRKFNEMEGQPTITGPDADWIPAGSVLILDEFHRWADQRTQRTEDPAFMLYATMHRHHMHRVIIATQDKMQVSITWRRNSDELVHHTDKRKLPFIFGIPLPIPAFAREYWPKEYMEESTIGKKPTRVEVFVPWFSGGLIWRLYDSFTHMGGARRLQRALAKTREMVEGDQYQAIEEQGEQDVSIKPKAKDKIKKAITSCIKLAIIAAIMLWLYSIKKQAREQAERSEKVMVGLQSQITHMTHELENIKTQPQSRDQLNGQPNPPTVSMITSTYCMANGQICKLGQDIEGYTLEKVNHENSTTVWSKNGNNFSVPLERLQPTATASSHRANG
;
A
#
# COMPACT_ATOMS: atom_id res chain seq x y z
N MET A 1 12.19 -24.48 6.58
CA MET A 1 11.88 -23.36 5.67
C MET A 1 12.97 -23.27 4.62
N SER A 2 12.65 -23.28 3.32
CA SER A 2 13.66 -23.10 2.27
C SER A 2 14.19 -21.66 2.35
N LYS A 3 15.52 -21.49 2.49
CA LYS A 3 16.18 -20.18 2.38
C LYS A 3 15.89 -19.65 0.97
N ARG A 4 14.96 -18.70 0.85
CA ARG A 4 14.78 -17.95 -0.40
C ARG A 4 15.91 -16.95 -0.50
N THR A 5 16.73 -17.07 -1.54
CA THR A 5 17.74 -16.07 -1.87
C THR A 5 17.02 -14.79 -2.28
N ILE A 6 17.08 -13.77 -1.42
CA ILE A 6 16.49 -12.46 -1.72
C ILE A 6 17.45 -11.74 -2.66
N LYS A 7 17.00 -11.43 -3.89
CA LYS A 7 17.82 -10.69 -4.85
C LYS A 7 17.90 -9.23 -4.40
N ILE A 8 19.10 -8.75 -4.14
CA ILE A 8 19.32 -7.35 -3.81
C ILE A 8 19.41 -6.57 -5.13
N GLN A 9 18.58 -5.53 -5.26
CA GLN A 9 18.55 -4.66 -6.43
C GLN A 9 19.32 -3.37 -6.17
N THR A 10 19.97 -2.86 -7.21
CA THR A 10 20.64 -1.56 -7.30
C THR A 10 20.22 -0.91 -8.61
N GLY A 11 20.24 0.42 -8.70
CA GLY A 11 19.77 1.13 -9.89
C GLY A 11 18.79 2.23 -9.55
N ILE A 12 18.31 2.93 -10.58
CA ILE A 12 17.25 3.93 -10.47
C ILE A 12 15.96 3.34 -11.05
N GLU A 13 14.88 3.37 -10.28
CA GLU A 13 13.53 2.99 -10.69
C GLU A 13 12.65 4.23 -10.66
N ILE A 14 11.95 4.50 -11.76
CA ILE A 14 10.94 5.58 -11.79
C ILE A 14 9.57 4.96 -11.65
N TRP A 15 8.86 5.34 -10.61
CA TRP A 15 7.50 4.92 -10.30
C TRP A 15 6.59 6.10 -10.63
N ASP A 16 5.77 5.99 -11.67
CA ASP A 16 4.84 7.03 -12.09
C ASP A 16 3.38 6.58 -11.92
N GLY A 17 2.45 7.53 -11.92
CA GLY A 17 1.04 7.23 -11.77
C GLY A 17 0.24 8.38 -11.20
N LEU A 18 -1.02 8.49 -11.64
CA LEU A 18 -1.95 9.54 -11.25
C LEU A 18 -2.18 9.60 -9.74
N PRO A 19 -2.61 10.76 -9.20
CA PRO A 19 -3.07 10.86 -7.81
C PRO A 19 -4.10 9.78 -7.50
N GLY A 20 -3.92 9.06 -6.39
CA GLY A 20 -4.80 7.96 -5.98
C GLY A 20 -4.48 6.59 -6.58
N SER A 21 -3.49 6.45 -7.46
CA SER A 21 -3.05 5.17 -8.07
C SER A 21 -2.42 4.16 -7.11
N GLY A 22 -2.31 4.48 -5.82
CA GLY A 22 -1.66 3.62 -4.83
C GLY A 22 -0.12 3.59 -4.90
N LYS A 23 0.51 4.52 -5.64
CA LYS A 23 1.98 4.64 -5.75
C LYS A 23 2.63 4.82 -4.37
N SER A 24 2.19 5.79 -3.57
CA SER A 24 2.75 6.04 -2.24
C SER A 24 2.55 4.84 -1.30
N TYR A 25 1.41 4.15 -1.38
CA TYR A 25 1.18 2.90 -0.64
C TYR A 25 2.19 1.82 -1.05
N SER A 26 2.41 1.69 -2.37
CA SER A 26 3.38 0.76 -2.93
C SER A 26 4.80 1.05 -2.46
N CYS A 27 5.20 2.33 -2.41
CA CYS A 27 6.50 2.75 -1.90
C CYS A 27 6.67 2.39 -0.43
N VAL A 28 5.63 2.56 0.40
CA VAL A 28 5.66 2.17 1.83
C VAL A 28 5.75 0.66 2.00
N GLU A 29 5.01 -0.11 1.19
CA GLU A 29 5.08 -1.56 1.22
C GLU A 29 6.49 -2.07 0.84
N GLU A 30 7.07 -1.49 -0.22
CA GLU A 30 8.42 -1.81 -0.69
C GLU A 30 9.48 -1.43 0.35
N LEU A 31 9.34 -0.26 0.98
CA LEU A 31 10.18 0.15 2.12
C LEU A 31 10.18 -0.91 3.22
N ILE A 32 9.00 -1.37 3.64
CA ILE A 32 8.87 -2.37 4.71
C ILE A 32 9.51 -3.69 4.29
N LYS A 33 9.29 -4.13 3.03
CA LYS A 33 9.92 -5.34 2.49
C LYS A 33 11.45 -5.23 2.50
N ILE A 34 12.00 -4.11 2.05
CA ILE A 34 13.44 -3.86 2.00
C ILE A 34 14.04 -3.93 3.41
N ILE A 35 13.45 -3.25 4.38
CA ILE A 35 13.98 -3.25 5.76
C ILE A 35 13.90 -4.66 6.37
N ILE A 36 12.72 -5.30 6.33
CA ILE A 36 12.51 -6.58 7.02
C ILE A 36 13.27 -7.72 6.34
N GLN A 37 13.22 -7.78 5.00
CA GLN A 37 13.76 -8.91 4.24
C GLN A 37 15.24 -8.69 3.86
N GLN A 38 15.61 -7.50 3.41
CA GLN A 38 16.97 -7.22 2.94
C GLN A 38 17.89 -6.65 4.02
N ARG A 39 17.31 -6.10 5.11
CA ARG A 39 18.07 -5.42 6.18
C ARG A 39 18.99 -4.35 5.60
N ARG A 40 18.39 -3.44 4.82
CA ARG A 40 19.06 -2.29 4.18
C ARG A 40 18.50 -1.00 4.75
N PRO A 41 19.34 0.02 5.00
CA PRO A 41 18.82 1.32 5.39
C PRO A 41 17.98 1.91 4.27
N VAL A 42 16.88 2.55 4.65
CA VAL A 42 16.00 3.27 3.76
C VAL A 42 15.98 4.73 4.18
N TYR A 43 16.35 5.59 3.24
CA TYR A 43 16.27 7.04 3.33
C TYR A 43 15.09 7.51 2.53
N THR A 44 14.19 8.29 3.12
CA THR A 44 12.96 8.69 2.42
C THR A 44 12.46 10.07 2.81
N ASN A 45 11.93 10.79 1.83
CA ASN A 45 11.18 12.04 2.03
C ASN A 45 9.65 11.80 2.02
N LEU A 46 9.19 10.55 2.00
CA LEU A 46 7.76 10.22 2.07
C LEU A 46 7.15 10.88 3.31
N PRO A 47 5.93 11.44 3.24
CA PRO A 47 5.28 12.12 4.35
C PRO A 47 4.74 11.13 5.40
N LEU A 48 5.63 10.40 6.05
CA LEU A 48 5.31 9.31 6.98
C LEU A 48 5.36 9.78 8.43
N LYS A 49 4.44 9.26 9.24
CA LYS A 49 4.55 9.36 10.71
C LYS A 49 5.65 8.40 11.18
N MET A 50 6.90 8.86 11.17
CA MET A 50 8.10 8.05 11.47
C MET A 50 8.01 7.26 12.78
N LYS A 51 7.44 7.87 13.84
CA LYS A 51 7.21 7.19 15.13
C LYS A 51 6.34 5.93 14.99
N VAL A 52 5.29 6.00 14.17
CA VAL A 52 4.36 4.87 13.94
C VAL A 52 5.04 3.79 13.10
N LEU A 53 5.72 4.20 12.03
CA LEU A 53 6.41 3.25 11.14
C LEU A 53 7.54 2.50 11.84
N ARG A 54 8.35 3.20 12.67
CA ARG A 54 9.38 2.56 13.50
C ARG A 54 8.78 1.51 14.44
N LYS A 55 7.68 1.83 15.14
CA LYS A 55 6.96 0.84 15.97
C LYS A 55 6.46 -0.36 15.17
N LEU A 56 5.91 -0.12 13.98
CA LEU A 56 5.47 -1.21 13.08
C LEU A 56 6.63 -2.12 12.67
N LEU A 57 7.80 -1.55 12.35
CA LEU A 57 8.99 -2.33 11.99
C LEU A 57 9.48 -3.20 13.14
N VAL A 58 9.49 -2.68 14.37
CA VAL A 58 9.83 -3.47 15.57
C VAL A 58 8.84 -4.61 15.76
N ILE A 59 7.53 -4.35 15.69
CA ILE A 59 6.50 -5.38 15.86
C ILE A 59 6.62 -6.47 14.80
N ARG A 60 6.83 -6.10 13.52
CA ARG A 60 6.90 -7.07 12.42
C ARG A 60 8.21 -7.87 12.39
N SER A 61 9.31 -7.29 12.85
CA SER A 61 10.62 -7.95 12.82
C SER A 61 11.02 -8.62 14.14
N LEU A 62 10.32 -8.30 15.23
CA LEU A 62 10.68 -8.65 16.61
C LEU A 62 12.09 -8.18 17.02
N ASN A 63 12.60 -7.11 16.40
CA ASN A 63 13.94 -6.59 16.66
C ASN A 63 13.94 -5.05 16.71
N GLN A 64 14.37 -4.48 17.83
CA GLN A 64 14.42 -3.04 18.07
C GLN A 64 15.33 -2.30 17.08
N ALA A 65 16.44 -2.91 16.68
CA ALA A 65 17.41 -2.31 15.76
C ALA A 65 16.82 -2.06 14.36
N THR A 66 15.74 -2.76 13.97
CA THR A 66 15.07 -2.51 12.68
C THR A 66 14.49 -1.11 12.55
N ALA A 67 14.18 -0.44 13.67
CA ALA A 67 13.72 0.94 13.66
C ALA A 67 14.80 1.93 13.19
N ASN A 68 16.09 1.58 13.33
CA ASN A 68 17.22 2.44 12.96
C ASN A 68 17.52 2.40 11.46
N TYR A 69 16.97 1.41 10.74
CA TYR A 69 17.13 1.31 9.29
C TYR A 69 16.33 2.36 8.52
N ILE A 70 15.37 3.03 9.14
CA ILE A 70 14.60 4.08 8.45
C ILE A 70 15.00 5.47 8.91
N GLN A 71 15.44 6.28 7.95
CA GLN A 71 15.87 7.65 8.16
C GLN A 71 15.08 8.62 7.28
N PRO A 72 14.70 9.80 7.82
CA PRO A 72 14.19 10.86 6.97
C PRO A 72 15.31 11.34 6.04
N LEU A 73 14.94 11.77 4.84
CA LEU A 73 15.84 12.39 3.89
C LEU A 73 15.16 13.63 3.33
N ASP A 74 15.80 14.78 3.49
CA ASP A 74 15.38 16.02 2.83
C ASP A 74 16.40 16.41 1.74
N LEU A 75 16.05 17.46 1.00
CA LEU A 75 16.92 17.96 -0.07
C LEU A 75 18.26 18.46 0.50
N ALA A 76 18.27 19.07 1.68
CA ALA A 76 19.48 19.63 2.28
C ALA A 76 20.49 18.53 2.66
N HIS A 77 20.04 17.46 3.31
CA HIS A 77 20.84 16.26 3.60
C HIS A 77 21.36 15.65 2.31
N PHE A 78 20.50 15.47 1.32
CA PHE A 78 20.93 14.91 0.04
C PHE A 78 22.00 15.78 -0.66
N THR A 79 21.82 17.11 -0.67
CA THR A 79 22.80 18.05 -1.21
C THR A 79 24.12 18.03 -0.44
N ARG A 80 24.10 17.97 0.91
CA ARG A 80 25.33 17.84 1.71
C ARG A 80 26.07 16.55 1.41
N PHE A 81 25.34 15.44 1.27
CA PHE A 81 25.92 14.17 0.86
C PHE A 81 26.59 14.23 -0.52
N ILE A 82 25.94 14.84 -1.51
CA ILE A 82 26.52 15.02 -2.83
C ILE A 82 27.78 15.89 -2.76
N LYS A 83 27.73 17.03 -2.06
CA LYS A 83 28.88 17.94 -1.89
C LYS A 83 30.05 17.25 -1.22
N ARG A 84 29.82 16.49 -0.14
CA ARG A 84 30.87 15.73 0.54
C ARG A 84 31.54 14.73 -0.40
N ASN A 85 30.78 14.04 -1.26
CA ASN A 85 31.34 13.12 -2.24
C ASN A 85 32.15 13.83 -3.33
N GLU A 86 31.74 15.03 -3.74
CA GLU A 86 32.49 15.85 -4.68
C GLU A 86 33.84 16.27 -4.10
N ILE A 87 33.86 16.75 -2.84
CA ILE A 87 35.08 17.12 -2.12
C ILE A 87 35.97 15.88 -1.96
N TRP A 88 35.40 14.73 -1.57
CA TRP A 88 36.13 13.46 -1.48
C TRP A 88 36.74 13.06 -2.82
N SER A 89 36.02 13.19 -3.93
CA SER A 89 36.54 12.86 -5.26
C SER A 89 37.75 13.71 -5.61
N LYS A 90 37.62 15.04 -5.46
CA LYS A 90 38.71 16.01 -5.71
C LYS A 90 39.92 15.78 -4.80
N PHE A 91 39.68 15.43 -3.54
CA PHE A 91 40.73 15.12 -2.57
C PHE A 91 41.46 13.81 -2.87
N SER A 92 40.71 12.77 -3.24
CA SER A 92 41.26 11.41 -3.38
C SER A 92 42.02 11.19 -4.69
N GLU A 93 41.71 11.92 -5.75
CA GLU A 93 42.31 11.75 -7.07
C GLU A 93 43.84 11.98 -7.11
N PRO A 94 44.40 13.11 -6.64
CA PRO A 94 45.86 13.32 -6.64
C PRO A 94 46.59 12.32 -5.75
N LEU A 95 46.04 12.00 -4.57
CA LEU A 95 46.64 11.04 -3.64
C LEU A 95 46.66 9.62 -4.22
N ARG A 96 45.65 9.24 -5.01
CA ARG A 96 45.69 7.96 -5.73
C ARG A 96 46.74 7.96 -6.83
N ALA A 97 46.93 9.08 -7.53
CA ALA A 97 47.97 9.21 -8.55
C ALA A 97 49.38 9.08 -7.94
N GLU A 98 49.55 9.53 -6.69
CA GLU A 98 50.77 9.35 -5.89
C GLU A 98 50.93 7.93 -5.31
N GLY A 99 49.95 7.04 -5.50
CA GLY A 99 50.01 5.65 -5.07
C GLY A 99 49.55 5.39 -3.62
N TYR A 100 48.93 6.36 -2.93
CA TYR A 100 48.42 6.13 -1.59
C TYR A 100 47.23 5.17 -1.57
N GLY A 101 47.20 4.29 -0.56
CA GLY A 101 46.10 3.36 -0.35
C GLY A 101 44.82 4.06 0.15
N TYR A 102 43.66 3.49 -0.22
CA TYR A 102 42.34 4.07 0.11
C TYR A 102 42.13 4.34 1.61
N GLY A 103 42.62 3.47 2.50
CA GLY A 103 42.48 3.66 3.95
C GLY A 103 43.37 4.78 4.53
N PHE A 104 44.46 5.16 3.85
CA PHE A 104 45.22 6.34 4.21
C PHE A 104 44.45 7.61 3.80
N ILE A 105 43.96 7.63 2.56
CA ILE A 105 43.19 8.74 1.99
C ILE A 105 41.93 9.00 2.82
N ASP A 106 41.20 7.94 3.21
CA ASP A 106 39.96 8.04 4.00
C ASP A 106 40.22 8.65 5.38
N ARG A 107 41.28 8.20 6.08
CA ARG A 107 41.66 8.79 7.37
C ARG A 107 42.03 10.26 7.23
N LYS A 108 42.86 10.60 6.24
CA LYS A 108 43.28 11.99 6.01
C LYS A 108 42.12 12.91 5.66
N PHE A 109 41.16 12.43 4.88
CA PHE A 109 39.96 13.19 4.58
C PHE A 109 39.09 13.40 5.82
N ASN A 110 38.90 12.36 6.65
CA ASN A 110 38.10 12.47 7.86
C ASN A 110 38.79 13.32 8.95
N GLU A 111 40.11 13.44 8.93
CA GLU A 111 40.86 14.43 9.74
C GLU A 111 40.56 15.87 9.29
N MET A 112 40.35 16.10 7.99
CA MET A 112 40.11 17.42 7.40
C MET A 112 38.63 17.84 7.46
N GLU A 113 37.72 16.97 7.01
CA GLU A 113 36.28 17.23 6.84
C GLU A 113 35.44 16.68 8.00
N GLY A 114 36.09 16.15 9.04
CA GLY A 114 35.42 15.47 10.14
C GLY A 114 34.86 14.10 9.77
N GLN A 115 34.30 13.39 10.75
CA GLN A 115 33.65 12.10 10.54
C GLN A 115 32.29 12.27 9.85
N PRO A 116 31.90 11.35 8.94
CA PRO A 116 30.60 11.41 8.28
C PRO A 116 29.46 11.33 9.30
N THR A 117 28.50 12.23 9.19
CA THR A 117 27.32 12.29 10.05
C THR A 117 26.13 11.64 9.34
N ILE A 118 25.63 10.56 9.93
CA ILE A 118 24.61 9.69 9.28
C ILE A 118 23.18 10.09 9.68
N THR A 119 23.03 10.65 10.87
CA THR A 119 21.74 10.98 11.47
C THR A 119 21.75 12.38 12.06
N GLY A 120 20.61 13.05 12.03
CA GLY A 120 20.45 14.40 12.59
C GLY A 120 20.30 15.48 11.52
N PRO A 121 20.11 16.74 11.94
CA PRO A 121 19.89 17.87 11.02
C PRO A 121 21.10 18.16 10.14
N ASP A 122 22.31 17.83 10.63
CA ASP A 122 23.58 18.04 9.95
C ASP A 122 24.09 16.79 9.23
N ALA A 123 23.23 15.77 9.07
CA ALA A 123 23.62 14.56 8.37
C ALA A 123 24.09 14.91 6.94
N ASP A 124 25.26 14.40 6.58
CA ASP A 124 25.98 14.66 5.34
C ASP A 124 26.42 13.35 4.67
N TRP A 125 26.00 12.21 5.22
CA TRP A 125 26.36 10.89 4.69
C TRP A 125 25.17 9.97 4.51
N ILE A 126 25.23 9.18 3.45
CA ILE A 126 24.32 8.07 3.16
C ILE A 126 25.18 6.80 2.98
N PRO A 127 25.05 5.79 3.86
CA PRO A 127 25.87 4.59 3.79
C PRO A 127 25.69 3.82 2.48
N ALA A 128 26.77 3.23 1.98
CA ALA A 128 26.73 2.37 0.81
C ALA A 128 25.74 1.20 1.00
N GLY A 129 25.07 0.82 -0.09
CA GLY A 129 24.02 -0.20 -0.05
C GLY A 129 22.68 0.29 0.49
N SER A 130 22.51 1.57 0.82
CA SER A 130 21.21 2.14 1.20
C SER A 130 20.20 2.15 0.05
N VAL A 131 18.92 2.28 0.38
CA VAL A 131 17.84 2.53 -0.57
C VAL A 131 17.28 3.93 -0.33
N LEU A 132 17.13 4.71 -1.40
CA LEU A 132 16.53 6.03 -1.36
C LEU A 132 15.13 5.94 -1.98
N ILE A 133 14.09 6.33 -1.25
CA ILE A 133 12.71 6.36 -1.76
C ILE A 133 12.22 7.80 -1.74
N LEU A 134 12.11 8.39 -2.92
CA LEU A 134 11.97 9.83 -3.13
C LEU A 134 10.62 10.14 -3.77
N ASP A 135 9.67 10.63 -2.98
CA ASP A 135 8.35 11.09 -3.42
C ASP A 135 8.42 12.51 -3.99
N GLU A 136 7.58 12.78 -4.99
CA GLU A 136 7.54 14.04 -5.75
C GLU A 136 8.93 14.53 -6.16
N PHE A 137 9.76 13.61 -6.66
CA PHE A 137 11.18 13.88 -6.99
C PHE A 137 11.39 14.98 -8.03
N HIS A 138 10.37 15.26 -8.86
CA HIS A 138 10.40 16.40 -9.78
C HIS A 138 10.67 17.73 -9.06
N ARG A 139 10.38 17.84 -7.76
CA ARG A 139 10.72 19.02 -6.95
C ARG A 139 12.22 19.19 -6.71
N TRP A 140 13.00 18.12 -6.85
CA TRP A 140 14.45 18.12 -6.68
C TRP A 140 15.16 18.22 -8.03
N ALA A 141 14.59 17.57 -9.06
CA ALA A 141 15.14 17.55 -10.42
C ALA A 141 14.02 17.67 -11.46
N ASP A 142 13.53 18.88 -11.68
CA ASP A 142 12.51 19.18 -12.70
C ASP A 142 13.16 19.21 -14.10
N GLN A 143 12.52 18.58 -15.09
CA GLN A 143 12.93 18.70 -16.49
C GLN A 143 13.02 20.17 -16.96
N ARG A 144 12.13 21.04 -16.48
CA ARG A 144 12.07 22.45 -16.89
C ARG A 144 13.28 23.25 -16.44
N THR A 145 13.87 22.89 -15.30
CA THR A 145 15.03 23.57 -14.70
C THR A 145 16.33 22.79 -14.89
N GLN A 146 16.37 21.83 -15.82
CA GLN A 146 17.55 20.98 -16.02
C GLN A 146 18.83 21.77 -16.34
N ARG A 147 18.72 22.92 -17.04
CA ARG A 147 19.88 23.77 -17.36
C ARG A 147 20.55 24.38 -16.13
N THR A 148 19.81 24.50 -15.04
CA THR A 148 20.27 25.06 -13.76
C THR A 148 20.40 23.99 -12.68
N GLU A 149 20.28 22.70 -13.05
CA GLU A 149 20.46 21.59 -12.12
C GLU A 149 21.92 21.55 -11.66
N ASP A 150 22.13 21.31 -10.37
CA ASP A 150 23.46 21.23 -9.78
C ASP A 150 24.27 20.11 -10.49
N PRO A 151 25.44 20.41 -11.08
CA PRO A 151 26.26 19.41 -11.76
C PRO A 151 26.60 18.21 -10.88
N ALA A 152 26.75 18.40 -9.57
CA ALA A 152 27.05 17.32 -8.63
C ALA A 152 25.84 16.39 -8.45
N PHE A 153 24.62 16.94 -8.51
CA PHE A 153 23.36 16.19 -8.47
C PHE A 153 23.19 15.32 -9.73
N MET A 154 23.52 15.88 -10.89
CA MET A 154 23.54 15.17 -12.18
C MET A 154 24.62 14.08 -12.21
N LEU A 155 25.80 14.36 -11.67
CA LEU A 155 26.88 13.38 -11.54
C LEU A 155 26.46 12.23 -10.60
N TYR A 156 25.76 12.50 -9.51
CA TYR A 156 25.27 11.44 -8.65
C TYR A 156 24.31 10.48 -9.38
N ALA A 157 23.48 10.95 -10.31
CA ALA A 157 22.60 10.10 -11.11
C ALA A 157 23.38 9.02 -11.89
N THR A 158 24.62 9.28 -12.31
CA THR A 158 25.50 8.27 -12.94
C THR A 158 26.30 7.48 -11.90
N MET A 159 26.66 8.10 -10.76
CA MET A 159 27.51 7.49 -9.73
C MET A 159 26.78 6.66 -8.67
N HIS A 160 25.45 6.69 -8.58
CA HIS A 160 24.68 5.97 -7.56
C HIS A 160 25.05 4.48 -7.44
N ARG A 161 25.46 3.85 -8.55
CA ARG A 161 25.91 2.45 -8.60
C ARG A 161 27.23 2.20 -7.86
N HIS A 162 28.13 3.18 -7.82
CA HIS A 162 29.38 3.08 -7.04
C HIS A 162 29.11 3.06 -5.53
N HIS A 163 28.03 3.73 -5.09
CA HIS A 163 27.52 3.63 -3.72
C HIS A 163 26.63 2.40 -3.50
N MET A 164 26.34 1.63 -4.56
CA MET A 164 25.42 0.50 -4.54
C MET A 164 24.02 0.90 -4.05
N HIS A 165 23.63 2.14 -4.31
CA HIS A 165 22.33 2.65 -3.94
C HIS A 165 21.26 2.08 -4.88
N ARG A 166 20.08 1.83 -4.32
CA ARG A 166 18.83 1.67 -5.08
C ARG A 166 18.03 2.95 -4.88
N VAL A 167 17.64 3.61 -5.96
CA VAL A 167 16.88 4.86 -5.90
C VAL A 167 15.52 4.60 -6.51
N ILE A 168 14.46 4.72 -5.71
CA ILE A 168 13.07 4.63 -6.15
C ILE A 168 12.53 6.05 -6.20
N ILE A 169 12.30 6.56 -7.41
CA ILE A 169 11.75 7.88 -7.66
C ILE A 169 10.25 7.73 -7.85
N ALA A 170 9.44 8.26 -6.93
CA ALA A 170 8.00 8.37 -7.09
C ALA A 170 7.64 9.76 -7.64
N THR A 171 6.91 9.78 -8.75
CA THR A 171 6.44 11.02 -9.41
C THR A 171 5.03 10.82 -9.97
N GLN A 172 4.30 11.89 -10.26
CA GLN A 172 3.00 11.78 -10.94
C GLN A 172 3.20 11.44 -12.42
N ASP A 173 4.14 12.13 -13.05
CA ASP A 173 4.53 11.95 -14.44
C ASP A 173 6.05 11.81 -14.53
N LYS A 174 6.52 10.75 -15.18
CA LYS A 174 7.95 10.55 -15.45
C LYS A 174 8.54 11.71 -16.24
N MET A 175 7.75 12.34 -17.10
CA MET A 175 8.19 13.47 -17.92
C MET A 175 8.51 14.72 -17.10
N GLN A 176 8.12 14.80 -15.83
CA GLN A 176 8.51 15.91 -14.95
C GLN A 176 9.93 15.75 -14.40
N VAL A 177 10.49 14.54 -14.40
CA VAL A 177 11.82 14.25 -13.86
C VAL A 177 12.90 14.59 -14.89
N SER A 178 14.02 15.20 -14.50
CA SER A 178 15.05 15.62 -15.46
C SER A 178 15.58 14.48 -16.35
N ILE A 179 15.97 14.82 -17.58
CA ILE A 179 16.33 13.84 -18.62
C ILE A 179 17.48 12.94 -18.16
N THR A 180 18.42 13.46 -17.37
CA THR A 180 19.57 12.70 -16.88
C THR A 180 19.15 11.56 -15.97
N TRP A 181 18.23 11.80 -15.05
CA TRP A 181 17.70 10.78 -14.15
C TRP A 181 16.89 9.74 -14.92
N ARG A 182 16.06 10.18 -15.88
CA ARG A 182 15.34 9.28 -16.80
C ARG A 182 16.29 8.38 -17.58
N ARG A 183 17.33 8.96 -18.19
CA ARG A 183 18.36 8.23 -18.95
C ARG A 183 19.22 7.31 -18.10
N ASN A 184 19.30 7.52 -16.78
CA ASN A 184 20.03 6.64 -15.88
C ASN A 184 19.13 5.64 -15.13
N SER A 185 17.81 5.69 -15.33
CA SER A 185 16.91 4.67 -14.80
C SER A 185 17.16 3.32 -15.46
N ASP A 186 16.88 2.26 -14.71
CA ASP A 186 16.91 0.87 -15.16
C ASP A 186 15.51 0.36 -15.48
N GLU A 187 14.51 0.83 -14.72
CA GLU A 187 13.14 0.37 -14.81
C GLU A 187 12.16 1.53 -14.67
N LEU A 188 11.05 1.43 -15.40
CA LEU A 188 9.88 2.28 -15.25
C LEU A 188 8.71 1.43 -14.73
N VAL A 189 8.13 1.84 -13.61
CA VAL A 189 6.98 1.18 -12.98
C VAL A 189 5.79 2.12 -13.05
N HIS A 190 4.77 1.73 -13.81
CA HIS A 190 3.55 2.53 -13.97
C HIS A 190 2.45 2.02 -13.04
N HIS A 191 1.95 2.90 -12.17
CA HIS A 191 0.85 2.62 -11.25
C HIS A 191 -0.47 3.09 -11.83
N THR A 192 -1.40 2.14 -12.01
CA THR A 192 -2.76 2.43 -12.47
C THR A 192 -3.78 2.08 -11.40
N ASP A 193 -4.76 2.97 -11.23
CA ASP A 193 -5.95 2.70 -10.42
C ASP A 193 -6.90 1.80 -11.25
N LYS A 194 -6.97 0.51 -10.89
CA LYS A 194 -7.90 -0.43 -11.48
C LYS A 194 -9.03 -0.69 -10.49
N ARG A 195 -9.91 0.31 -10.32
CA ARG A 195 -11.18 0.18 -9.56
C ARG A 195 -12.10 -0.93 -10.07
N LYS A 196 -11.82 -1.46 -11.27
CA LYS A 196 -12.46 -2.64 -11.83
C LYS A 196 -11.36 -3.61 -12.25
N LEU A 197 -11.18 -4.68 -11.49
CA LEU A 197 -10.37 -5.79 -11.95
C LEU A 197 -11.04 -6.38 -13.19
N PRO A 198 -10.33 -6.53 -14.32
CA PRO A 198 -10.82 -7.31 -15.43
C PRO A 198 -10.81 -8.78 -15.00
N PHE A 199 -11.97 -9.23 -14.51
CA PHE A 199 -12.40 -10.62 -14.43
C PHE A 199 -11.72 -11.51 -13.38
N ILE A 200 -12.52 -11.96 -12.40
CA ILE A 200 -12.32 -13.27 -11.75
C ILE A 200 -13.52 -14.12 -12.19
N PHE A 201 -13.28 -15.18 -12.96
CA PHE A 201 -14.33 -16.06 -13.54
C PHE A 201 -15.37 -15.36 -14.44
N GLY A 202 -14.99 -14.30 -15.17
CA GLY A 202 -15.90 -13.58 -16.06
C GLY A 202 -16.86 -12.62 -15.34
N ILE A 203 -16.79 -12.52 -14.00
CA ILE A 203 -17.57 -11.55 -13.22
C ILE A 203 -16.69 -10.32 -12.97
N PRO A 204 -17.09 -9.11 -13.41
CA PRO A 204 -16.42 -7.88 -13.02
C PRO A 204 -16.69 -7.64 -11.53
N LEU A 205 -15.72 -7.96 -10.68
CA LEU A 205 -15.79 -7.65 -9.26
C LEU A 205 -15.32 -6.20 -9.07
N PRO A 206 -16.13 -5.30 -8.46
CA PRO A 206 -15.76 -3.93 -8.16
C PRO A 206 -14.84 -3.88 -6.93
N ILE A 207 -13.79 -4.71 -6.95
CA ILE A 207 -12.79 -4.73 -5.89
C ILE A 207 -11.76 -3.66 -6.24
N PRO A 208 -11.52 -2.67 -5.36
CA PRO A 208 -10.47 -1.70 -5.58
C PRO A 208 -9.13 -2.44 -5.66
N ALA A 209 -8.43 -2.28 -6.77
CA ALA A 209 -7.12 -2.86 -6.99
C ALA A 209 -6.19 -1.84 -7.65
N PHE A 210 -4.90 -1.99 -7.38
CA PHE A 210 -3.85 -1.22 -8.03
C PHE A 210 -3.05 -2.16 -8.91
N ALA A 211 -2.65 -1.71 -10.10
CA ALA A 211 -1.70 -2.46 -10.91
C ALA A 211 -0.37 -1.74 -10.99
N ARG A 212 0.73 -2.49 -10.89
CA ARG A 212 2.09 -2.06 -11.22
C ARG A 212 2.47 -2.69 -12.54
N GLU A 213 2.74 -1.87 -13.52
CA GLU A 213 3.12 -2.32 -14.85
C GLU A 213 4.59 -1.96 -15.06
N TYR A 214 5.42 -2.98 -15.32
CA TYR A 214 6.86 -2.82 -15.46
C TYR A 214 7.22 -2.68 -16.94
N TRP A 215 7.97 -1.64 -17.24
CA TRP A 215 8.39 -1.27 -18.58
C TRP A 215 9.91 -1.17 -18.66
N PRO A 216 10.54 -1.65 -19.75
CA PRO A 216 11.97 -1.49 -19.92
C PRO A 216 12.33 -0.03 -20.21
N LYS A 217 13.56 0.35 -19.88
CA LYS A 217 14.10 1.72 -19.97
C LYS A 217 13.82 2.44 -21.29
N GLU A 218 13.84 1.73 -22.42
CA GLU A 218 13.61 2.26 -23.78
C GLU A 218 12.20 2.89 -23.95
N TYR A 219 11.26 2.58 -23.06
CA TYR A 219 9.87 3.07 -23.10
C TYR A 219 9.68 4.44 -22.42
N MET A 220 10.79 5.10 -22.08
CA MET A 220 10.77 6.53 -21.77
C MET A 220 10.67 7.40 -23.02
N GLU A 221 10.89 6.85 -24.21
CA GLU A 221 10.69 7.55 -25.49
C GLU A 221 9.22 7.42 -25.94
N GLU A 222 8.62 8.53 -26.38
CA GLU A 222 7.17 8.85 -26.41
C GLU A 222 6.21 7.94 -27.23
N SER A 223 6.57 6.72 -27.63
CA SER A 223 5.68 5.81 -28.39
C SER A 223 5.35 4.51 -27.65
N THR A 224 4.46 4.59 -26.67
CA THR A 224 3.87 3.43 -25.97
C THR A 224 2.67 2.81 -26.70
N ILE A 225 2.21 3.39 -27.80
CA ILE A 225 1.02 2.94 -28.52
C ILE A 225 1.25 1.54 -29.12
N GLY A 226 0.60 0.53 -28.54
CA GLY A 226 0.54 -0.85 -29.07
C GLY A 226 1.46 -1.88 -28.39
N LYS A 227 2.30 -1.48 -27.43
CA LYS A 227 3.25 -2.39 -26.76
C LYS A 227 2.71 -2.87 -25.41
N LYS A 228 3.08 -4.09 -24.97
CA LYS A 228 2.60 -4.70 -23.71
C LYS A 228 3.65 -4.57 -22.59
N PRO A 229 3.23 -4.40 -21.32
CA PRO A 229 4.16 -4.39 -20.19
C PRO A 229 4.88 -5.72 -20.04
N THR A 230 6.13 -5.67 -19.56
CA THR A 230 6.95 -6.89 -19.33
C THR A 230 6.41 -7.72 -18.17
N ARG A 231 5.86 -7.04 -17.16
CA ARG A 231 5.25 -7.65 -15.99
C ARG A 231 4.11 -6.77 -15.51
N VAL A 232 3.03 -7.40 -15.07
CA VAL A 232 1.92 -6.72 -14.39
C VAL A 232 1.73 -7.38 -13.04
N GLU A 233 1.84 -6.59 -11.98
CA GLU A 233 1.48 -7.01 -10.64
C GLU A 233 0.18 -6.34 -10.24
N VAL A 234 -0.76 -7.12 -9.70
CA VAL A 234 -2.04 -6.62 -9.24
C VAL A 234 -2.08 -6.72 -7.73
N PHE A 235 -2.24 -5.57 -7.08
CA PHE A 235 -2.41 -5.45 -5.64
C PHE A 235 -3.89 -5.31 -5.30
N VAL A 236 -4.41 -6.21 -4.49
CA VAL A 236 -5.77 -6.17 -3.95
C VAL A 236 -5.67 -5.99 -2.43
N PRO A 237 -6.02 -4.81 -1.87
CA PRO A 237 -5.82 -4.50 -0.46
C PRO A 237 -6.42 -5.55 0.49
N TRP A 238 -7.59 -6.10 0.13
CA TRP A 238 -8.34 -7.05 0.95
C TRP A 238 -7.72 -8.45 1.07
N PHE A 239 -6.88 -8.86 0.12
CA PHE A 239 -6.28 -10.20 0.07
C PHE A 239 -4.80 -10.22 0.47
N SER A 240 -4.23 -9.12 0.96
CA SER A 240 -2.79 -8.96 1.22
C SER A 240 -2.24 -9.74 2.43
N GLY A 241 -2.79 -10.93 2.71
CA GLY A 241 -2.17 -12.02 3.46
C GLY A 241 -1.38 -12.95 2.53
N GLY A 242 -0.26 -12.47 1.97
CA GLY A 242 0.75 -13.31 1.32
C GLY A 242 0.79 -13.22 -0.22
N LEU A 243 1.94 -12.83 -0.76
CA LEU A 243 2.21 -12.82 -2.21
C LEU A 243 3.68 -13.12 -2.49
N ILE A 244 3.94 -14.19 -3.27
CA ILE A 244 5.25 -14.70 -3.72
C ILE A 244 5.01 -15.60 -4.96
N TRP A 245 5.76 -15.67 -6.08
CA TRP A 245 6.86 -14.94 -6.80
C TRP A 245 7.11 -15.69 -8.15
N ARG A 246 7.76 -15.03 -9.15
CA ARG A 246 8.92 -15.48 -10.02
C ARG A 246 8.93 -14.71 -11.37
N LEU A 247 10.02 -14.48 -12.11
CA LEU A 247 11.51 -14.47 -11.98
C LEU A 247 12.02 -13.91 -13.32
N TYR A 248 13.01 -12.99 -13.33
CA TYR A 248 14.11 -13.02 -14.31
C TYR A 248 15.38 -12.48 -13.65
N ASP A 249 16.50 -13.04 -14.12
CA ASP A 249 17.84 -12.75 -13.66
C ASP A 249 18.57 -11.83 -14.64
N SER A 250 19.48 -11.04 -14.08
CA SER A 250 20.54 -10.34 -14.79
C SER A 250 21.60 -10.07 -13.73
N PHE A 251 22.65 -10.89 -13.79
CA PHE A 251 23.92 -10.62 -13.14
C PHE A 251 24.94 -10.49 -14.25
N THR A 252 25.57 -9.32 -14.31
CA THR A 252 26.96 -9.22 -14.72
C THR A 252 27.72 -8.58 -13.55
N HIS A 253 28.83 -9.24 -13.18
CA HIS A 253 29.75 -8.99 -12.06
C HIS A 253 29.41 -9.60 -10.69
N MET A 254 29.90 -10.84 -10.47
CA MET A 254 30.06 -11.46 -9.14
C MET A 254 30.86 -10.58 -8.15
N GLY A 255 31.66 -9.64 -8.65
CA GLY A 255 32.32 -8.63 -7.82
C GLY A 255 31.35 -7.61 -7.19
N GLY A 256 30.16 -7.41 -7.76
CA GLY A 256 29.14 -6.52 -7.22
C GLY A 256 28.39 -7.14 -6.04
N ALA A 257 28.02 -8.42 -6.11
CA ALA A 257 27.33 -9.11 -5.02
C ALA A 257 28.17 -9.18 -3.74
N ARG A 258 29.46 -9.56 -3.87
CA ARG A 258 30.40 -9.63 -2.74
C ARG A 258 30.65 -8.24 -2.13
N ARG A 259 30.86 -7.22 -2.97
CA ARG A 259 31.01 -5.83 -2.50
C ARG A 259 29.76 -5.33 -1.78
N LEU A 260 28.57 -5.68 -2.29
CA LEU A 260 27.29 -5.31 -1.68
C LEU A 260 27.08 -6.03 -0.35
N GLN A 261 27.39 -7.32 -0.26
CA GLN A 261 27.33 -8.04 1.01
C GLN A 261 28.28 -7.45 2.06
N ARG A 262 29.51 -7.09 1.68
CA ARG A 262 30.45 -6.40 2.57
C ARG A 262 29.96 -5.02 2.99
N ALA A 263 29.42 -4.24 2.04
CA ALA A 263 28.82 -2.93 2.34
C ALA A 263 27.63 -3.08 3.30
N LEU A 264 26.76 -4.07 3.08
CA LEU A 264 25.65 -4.36 3.97
C LEU A 264 26.10 -4.82 5.34
N ALA A 265 27.14 -5.66 5.44
CA ALA A 265 27.69 -6.07 6.73
C ALA A 265 28.23 -4.86 7.52
N LYS A 266 29.02 -3.99 6.87
CA LYS A 266 29.54 -2.75 7.49
C LYS A 266 28.40 -1.84 7.92
N THR A 267 27.39 -1.65 7.07
CA THR A 267 26.23 -0.82 7.38
C THR A 267 25.39 -1.40 8.52
N ARG A 268 25.24 -2.73 8.60
CA ARG A 268 24.57 -3.41 9.71
C ARG A 268 25.32 -3.22 11.02
N GLU A 269 26.64 -3.37 11.01
CA GLU A 269 27.50 -3.09 12.17
C GLU A 269 27.32 -1.64 12.65
N MET A 270 27.30 -0.67 11.73
CA MET A 270 27.09 0.75 12.06
C MET A 270 25.70 1.04 12.63
N VAL A 271 24.66 0.31 12.22
CA VAL A 271 23.25 0.57 12.58
C VAL A 271 22.78 -0.25 13.79
N GLU A 272 23.23 -1.49 13.90
CA GLU A 272 22.83 -2.46 14.94
C GLU A 272 23.86 -2.54 16.07
N GLY A 273 25.14 -2.17 15.83
CA GLY A 273 26.21 -2.25 16.82
C GLY A 273 26.83 -3.66 16.97
N ASP A 274 26.34 -4.64 16.23
CA ASP A 274 26.81 -6.03 16.29
C ASP A 274 27.98 -6.26 15.32
N GLN A 275 29.10 -6.80 15.82
CA GLN A 275 30.20 -7.26 14.97
C GLN A 275 29.75 -8.49 14.17
N TYR A 276 29.49 -8.30 12.88
CA TYR A 276 29.14 -9.40 11.98
C TYR A 276 30.41 -10.21 11.65
N GLN A 277 30.61 -11.36 12.27
CA GLN A 277 31.61 -12.32 11.80
C GLN A 277 31.18 -12.83 10.42
N ALA A 278 31.95 -12.44 9.39
CA ALA A 278 31.80 -13.03 8.08
C ALA A 278 31.92 -14.56 8.25
N ILE A 279 30.89 -15.29 7.81
CA ILE A 279 31.00 -16.75 7.68
C ILE A 279 32.09 -16.95 6.62
N GLU A 280 33.32 -17.23 7.05
CA GLU A 280 34.32 -17.81 6.19
C GLU A 280 33.75 -19.14 5.70
N GLU A 281 33.64 -19.28 4.38
CA GLU A 281 33.19 -20.48 3.71
C GLU A 281 34.20 -21.61 3.99
N GLN A 282 34.05 -22.31 5.11
CA GLN A 282 34.54 -23.67 5.23
C GLN A 282 33.70 -24.57 4.33
N GLY A 283 34.36 -25.22 3.38
CA GLY A 283 33.90 -26.48 2.81
C GLY A 283 33.39 -26.42 1.38
N GLU A 284 34.33 -26.38 0.45
CA GLU A 284 34.30 -27.32 -0.69
C GLU A 284 34.05 -28.73 -0.13
N GLN A 285 32.81 -29.22 -0.21
CA GLN A 285 32.54 -30.64 -0.13
C GLN A 285 31.71 -31.02 -1.36
N ASP A 286 32.33 -31.85 -2.18
CA ASP A 286 31.73 -32.63 -3.25
C ASP A 286 30.44 -33.30 -2.75
N VAL A 287 29.30 -32.84 -3.27
CA VAL A 287 28.01 -33.53 -3.09
C VAL A 287 27.61 -34.17 -4.39
N SER A 288 27.99 -35.45 -4.48
CA SER A 288 27.37 -36.52 -5.27
C SER A 288 25.94 -36.21 -5.73
N ILE A 289 25.75 -36.13 -7.04
CA ILE A 289 24.46 -35.93 -7.69
C ILE A 289 23.65 -37.24 -7.56
N LYS A 290 22.71 -37.27 -6.60
CA LYS A 290 21.61 -38.26 -6.56
C LYS A 290 20.28 -37.64 -7.05
N PRO A 291 19.37 -38.45 -7.62
CA PRO A 291 18.41 -38.00 -8.63
C PRO A 291 17.17 -37.32 -8.02
N LYS A 292 17.18 -35.98 -7.93
CA LYS A 292 16.06 -35.16 -7.41
C LYS A 292 14.85 -35.05 -8.34
N ALA A 293 14.82 -35.76 -9.48
CA ALA A 293 13.74 -35.64 -10.46
C ALA A 293 12.44 -36.38 -10.03
N LYS A 294 12.55 -37.54 -9.36
CA LYS A 294 11.37 -38.34 -8.98
C LYS A 294 10.51 -37.67 -7.90
N ASP A 295 11.13 -36.96 -6.95
CA ASP A 295 10.40 -36.30 -5.87
C ASP A 295 9.67 -35.02 -6.30
N LYS A 296 10.16 -34.33 -7.33
CA LYS A 296 9.47 -33.17 -7.90
C LYS A 296 8.19 -33.58 -8.62
N ILE A 297 8.23 -34.69 -9.36
CA ILE A 297 7.07 -35.23 -10.07
C ILE A 297 6.00 -35.71 -9.08
N LYS A 298 6.39 -36.45 -8.03
CA LYS A 298 5.45 -36.86 -6.97
C LYS A 298 4.76 -35.66 -6.32
N LYS A 299 5.51 -34.61 -5.97
CA LYS A 299 4.93 -33.38 -5.37
C LYS A 299 3.99 -32.65 -6.33
N ALA A 300 4.30 -32.59 -7.63
CA ALA A 300 3.43 -31.98 -8.63
C ALA A 300 2.10 -32.75 -8.76
N ILE A 301 2.16 -34.09 -8.84
CA ILE A 301 0.97 -34.95 -8.91
C ILE A 301 0.09 -34.77 -7.66
N THR A 302 0.70 -34.73 -6.47
CA THR A 302 -0.05 -34.57 -5.22
C THR A 302 -0.75 -33.21 -5.15
N SER A 303 -0.13 -32.15 -5.65
CA SER A 303 -0.74 -30.82 -5.74
C SER A 303 -1.91 -30.76 -6.72
N CYS A 304 -1.82 -31.43 -7.87
CA CYS A 304 -2.92 -31.50 -8.84
C CYS A 304 -4.13 -32.26 -8.28
N ILE A 305 -3.91 -33.35 -7.55
CA ILE A 305 -5.00 -34.12 -6.91
C ILE A 305 -5.72 -33.25 -5.86
N LYS A 306 -4.98 -32.50 -5.04
CA LYS A 306 -5.59 -31.59 -4.04
C LYS A 306 -6.45 -30.52 -4.70
N LEU A 307 -6.00 -29.94 -5.82
CA LEU A 307 -6.78 -28.93 -6.55
C LEU A 307 -8.06 -29.53 -7.17
N ALA A 308 -7.99 -30.74 -7.70
CA ALA A 308 -9.17 -31.43 -8.24
C ALA A 308 -10.23 -31.71 -7.16
N ILE A 309 -9.80 -32.12 -5.95
CA ILE A 309 -10.70 -32.35 -4.81
C ILE A 309 -11.37 -31.03 -4.38
N ILE A 310 -10.60 -29.94 -4.26
CA ILE A 310 -11.16 -28.63 -3.89
C ILE A 310 -12.17 -28.14 -4.93
N ALA A 311 -11.89 -28.31 -6.23
CA ALA A 311 -12.81 -27.95 -7.29
C ALA A 311 -14.12 -28.76 -7.23
N ALA A 312 -14.03 -30.07 -6.96
CA ALA A 312 -15.21 -30.93 -6.79
C ALA A 312 -16.07 -30.51 -5.58
N ILE A 313 -15.44 -30.18 -4.44
CA ILE A 313 -16.15 -29.69 -3.24
C ILE A 313 -16.86 -28.37 -3.55
N MET A 314 -16.20 -27.44 -4.26
CA MET A 314 -16.81 -26.15 -4.64
C MET A 314 -18.00 -26.32 -5.58
N LEU A 315 -17.92 -27.24 -6.55
CA LEU A 315 -19.04 -27.57 -7.45
C LEU A 315 -20.21 -28.20 -6.68
N TRP A 316 -19.93 -29.06 -5.70
CA TRP A 316 -20.94 -29.67 -4.85
C TRP A 316 -21.64 -28.63 -3.95
N LEU A 317 -20.88 -27.74 -3.30
CA LEU A 317 -21.44 -26.63 -2.51
C LEU A 317 -22.29 -25.68 -3.37
N TYR A 318 -21.87 -25.42 -4.61
CA TYR A 318 -22.64 -24.64 -5.56
C TYR A 318 -23.97 -25.32 -5.92
N SER A 319 -23.96 -26.64 -6.13
CA SER A 319 -25.17 -27.42 -6.38
C SER A 319 -26.16 -27.37 -5.21
N ILE A 320 -25.68 -27.51 -3.98
CA ILE A 320 -26.52 -27.38 -2.77
C ILE A 320 -27.13 -25.98 -2.69
N LYS A 321 -26.35 -24.94 -2.93
CA LYS A 321 -26.85 -23.55 -2.88
C LYS A 321 -27.89 -23.29 -3.96
N LYS A 322 -27.76 -23.91 -5.13
CA LYS A 322 -28.75 -23.85 -6.21
C LYS A 322 -30.05 -24.53 -5.80
N GLN A 323 -29.98 -25.74 -5.24
CA GLN A 323 -31.16 -26.45 -4.74
C GLN A 323 -31.89 -25.69 -3.62
N ALA A 324 -31.14 -25.06 -2.71
CA ALA A 324 -31.73 -24.23 -1.64
C ALA A 324 -32.47 -23.00 -2.20
N ARG A 325 -31.95 -22.36 -3.26
CA ARG A 325 -32.64 -21.26 -3.94
C ARG A 325 -33.93 -21.72 -4.63
N GLU A 326 -33.88 -22.84 -5.33
CA GLU A 326 -35.06 -23.41 -6.00
C GLU A 326 -36.14 -23.82 -4.99
N GLN A 327 -35.76 -24.32 -3.81
CA GLN A 327 -36.71 -24.58 -2.71
C GLN A 327 -37.28 -23.30 -2.12
N ALA A 328 -36.45 -22.26 -1.92
CA ALA A 328 -36.92 -20.97 -1.44
C ALA A 328 -37.94 -20.34 -2.39
N GLU A 329 -37.66 -20.32 -3.69
CA GLU A 329 -38.59 -19.81 -4.72
C GLU A 329 -39.91 -20.61 -4.77
N ARG A 330 -39.87 -21.93 -4.55
CA ARG A 330 -41.09 -22.75 -4.42
C ARG A 330 -41.88 -22.38 -3.18
N SER A 331 -41.21 -22.20 -2.04
CA SER A 331 -41.88 -21.80 -0.79
C SER A 331 -42.50 -20.41 -0.87
N GLU A 332 -41.84 -19.48 -1.56
CA GLU A 332 -42.34 -18.13 -1.80
C GLU A 332 -43.60 -18.14 -2.68
N LYS A 333 -43.62 -18.94 -3.76
CA LYS A 333 -44.82 -19.10 -4.59
C LYS A 333 -46.00 -19.69 -3.83
N VAL A 334 -45.76 -20.65 -2.92
CA VAL A 334 -46.81 -21.22 -2.06
C VAL A 334 -47.31 -20.18 -1.06
N MET A 335 -46.42 -19.41 -0.44
CA MET A 335 -46.77 -18.32 0.48
C MET A 335 -47.60 -17.24 -0.21
N VAL A 336 -47.23 -16.80 -1.42
CA VAL A 336 -47.99 -15.80 -2.19
C VAL A 336 -49.39 -16.33 -2.54
N GLY A 337 -49.52 -17.61 -2.88
CA GLY A 337 -50.82 -18.26 -3.10
C GLY A 337 -51.71 -18.28 -1.85
N LEU A 338 -51.13 -18.65 -0.70
CA LEU A 338 -51.82 -18.63 0.60
C LEU A 338 -52.22 -17.21 1.01
N GLN A 339 -51.34 -16.23 0.80
CA GLN A 339 -51.59 -14.84 1.15
C GLN A 339 -52.71 -14.25 0.28
N SER A 340 -52.78 -14.62 -1.00
CA SER A 340 -53.92 -14.29 -1.87
C SER A 340 -55.23 -14.89 -1.37
N GLN A 341 -55.24 -16.15 -0.90
CA GLN A 341 -56.43 -16.78 -0.32
C GLN A 341 -56.86 -16.11 1.00
N ILE A 342 -55.90 -15.81 1.87
CA ILE A 342 -56.16 -15.07 3.12
C ILE A 342 -56.74 -13.69 2.79
N THR A 343 -56.17 -12.97 1.82
CA THR A 343 -56.65 -11.65 1.41
C THR A 343 -58.09 -11.71 0.88
N HIS A 344 -58.43 -12.73 0.09
CA HIS A 344 -59.79 -12.97 -0.39
C HIS A 344 -60.76 -13.23 0.77
N MET A 345 -60.38 -14.10 1.71
CA MET A 345 -61.20 -14.38 2.91
C MET A 345 -61.38 -13.15 3.80
N THR A 346 -60.34 -12.32 3.99
CA THR A 346 -60.47 -11.08 4.76
C THR A 346 -61.37 -10.07 4.07
N HIS A 347 -61.35 -10.00 2.74
CA HIS A 347 -62.23 -9.11 1.97
C HIS A 347 -63.70 -9.57 2.01
N GLU A 348 -63.95 -10.88 2.10
CA GLU A 348 -65.29 -11.43 2.37
C GLU A 348 -65.76 -11.14 3.80
N LEU A 349 -64.85 -11.22 4.78
CA LEU A 349 -65.15 -10.89 6.19
C LEU A 349 -65.37 -9.38 6.43
N GLU A 350 -64.67 -8.51 5.72
CA GLU A 350 -64.87 -7.06 5.79
C GLU A 350 -66.21 -6.63 5.18
N ASN A 351 -66.69 -7.31 4.14
CA ASN A 351 -68.03 -7.10 3.59
C ASN A 351 -69.17 -7.49 4.55
N ILE A 352 -68.89 -8.26 5.61
CA ILE A 352 -69.88 -8.67 6.62
C ILE A 352 -69.91 -7.69 7.81
N LYS A 353 -68.94 -6.78 7.96
CA LYS A 353 -68.78 -5.94 9.16
C LYS A 353 -69.02 -4.44 8.97
N THR A 354 -69.69 -4.00 7.90
CA THR A 354 -70.12 -2.61 7.76
C THR A 354 -71.39 -2.30 8.57
N GLN A 355 -71.24 -2.20 9.90
CA GLN A 355 -72.04 -1.32 10.75
C GLN A 355 -71.11 -0.24 11.32
N PRO A 356 -71.48 1.05 11.28
CA PRO A 356 -70.59 2.11 11.69
C PRO A 356 -70.65 2.27 13.21
N GLN A 357 -69.55 1.97 13.90
CA GLN A 357 -69.32 2.48 15.25
C GLN A 357 -68.18 3.51 15.22
N SER A 358 -68.56 4.68 15.71
CA SER A 358 -67.77 5.86 16.03
C SER A 358 -66.49 5.53 16.79
N ARG A 359 -65.40 6.24 16.42
CA ARG A 359 -64.19 6.34 17.24
C ARG A 359 -63.66 7.78 17.19
N ASP A 360 -64.27 8.61 18.01
CA ASP A 360 -63.52 9.58 18.80
C ASP A 360 -62.68 8.78 19.81
N GLN A 361 -61.35 8.87 19.70
CA GLN A 361 -60.33 8.67 20.74
C GLN A 361 -58.98 8.32 20.08
N LEU A 362 -58.27 9.36 19.65
CA LEU A 362 -56.85 9.28 19.28
C LEU A 362 -56.13 10.56 19.72
N ASN A 363 -56.27 10.89 21.01
CA ASN A 363 -55.45 11.89 21.67
C ASN A 363 -54.71 11.20 22.81
N GLY A 364 -53.44 10.86 22.58
CA GLY A 364 -52.58 10.23 23.58
C GLY A 364 -51.40 9.44 23.03
N GLN A 365 -51.20 9.34 21.72
CA GLN A 365 -49.97 8.73 21.21
C GLN A 365 -48.80 9.71 21.33
N PRO A 366 -47.69 9.34 21.99
CA PRO A 366 -46.50 10.16 22.04
C PRO A 366 -45.97 10.39 20.62
N ASN A 367 -45.67 11.64 20.31
CA ASN A 367 -45.08 12.01 19.02
C ASN A 367 -43.72 11.30 18.86
N PRO A 368 -43.42 10.76 17.67
CA PRO A 368 -42.10 10.20 17.39
C PRO A 368 -41.01 11.29 17.52
N PRO A 369 -39.76 10.90 17.83
CA PRO A 369 -38.68 11.85 18.02
C PRO A 369 -38.36 12.62 16.73
N THR A 370 -37.95 13.88 16.85
CA THR A 370 -37.48 14.68 15.71
C THR A 370 -36.05 14.27 15.37
N VAL A 371 -35.80 13.85 14.13
CA VAL A 371 -34.52 13.24 13.72
C VAL A 371 -33.82 14.06 12.64
N SER A 372 -32.55 14.38 12.89
CA SER A 372 -31.61 14.94 11.90
C SER A 372 -30.41 14.00 11.72
N MET A 373 -29.98 13.80 10.47
CA MET A 373 -28.95 12.79 10.16
C MET A 373 -27.54 13.36 10.39
N ILE A 374 -26.67 12.59 11.05
CA ILE A 374 -25.25 12.95 11.18
C ILE A 374 -24.40 12.08 10.23
N THR A 375 -24.62 10.76 10.21
CA THR A 375 -23.92 9.80 9.32
C THR A 375 -24.77 8.55 9.04
N SER A 376 -24.19 7.54 8.36
CA SER A 376 -24.83 6.25 8.09
C SER A 376 -25.09 5.35 9.29
N THR A 377 -24.52 5.67 10.46
CA THR A 377 -24.65 4.85 11.67
C THR A 377 -25.13 5.64 12.89
N TYR A 378 -25.25 6.97 12.74
CA TYR A 378 -25.63 7.89 13.81
C TYR A 378 -26.66 8.90 13.31
N CYS A 379 -27.72 9.10 14.07
CA CYS A 379 -28.66 10.21 13.90
C CYS A 379 -28.74 11.03 15.18
N MET A 380 -29.12 12.30 15.06
CA MET A 380 -29.48 13.14 16.19
C MET A 380 -30.99 13.10 16.36
N ALA A 381 -31.47 12.54 17.47
CA ALA A 381 -32.89 12.45 17.81
C ALA A 381 -33.13 13.28 19.07
N ASN A 382 -34.05 14.25 19.03
CA ASN A 382 -34.34 15.18 20.13
C ASN A 382 -33.07 15.84 20.73
N GLY A 383 -32.09 16.18 19.88
CA GLY A 383 -30.82 16.81 20.31
C GLY A 383 -29.78 15.85 20.90
N GLN A 384 -30.04 14.54 20.93
CA GLN A 384 -29.07 13.52 21.38
C GLN A 384 -28.57 12.66 20.23
N ILE A 385 -27.28 12.30 20.25
CA ILE A 385 -26.71 11.38 19.25
C ILE A 385 -27.13 9.95 19.61
N CYS A 386 -27.85 9.32 18.68
CA CYS A 386 -28.35 7.95 18.78
C CYS A 386 -27.61 7.04 17.80
N LYS A 387 -27.21 5.86 18.25
CA LYS A 387 -26.67 4.78 17.42
C LYS A 387 -27.75 3.73 17.13
N LEU A 388 -27.62 3.01 16.03
CA LEU A 388 -28.49 1.87 15.71
C LEU A 388 -28.54 0.86 16.88
N GLY A 389 -29.76 0.50 17.30
CA GLY A 389 -30.06 -0.34 18.47
C GLY A 389 -30.14 0.41 19.82
N GLN A 390 -29.95 1.73 19.85
CA GLN A 390 -30.05 2.52 21.08
C GLN A 390 -31.48 3.02 21.30
N ASP A 391 -31.92 2.96 22.55
CA ASP A 391 -33.22 3.47 23.00
C ASP A 391 -33.16 4.94 23.40
N ILE A 392 -34.16 5.71 22.95
CA ILE A 392 -34.43 7.09 23.38
C ILE A 392 -35.92 7.23 23.63
N GLU A 393 -36.31 7.60 24.87
CA GLU A 393 -37.71 7.84 25.25
C GLU A 393 -38.66 6.65 24.93
N GLY A 394 -38.11 5.44 25.01
CA GLY A 394 -38.82 4.19 24.71
C GLY A 394 -38.96 3.88 23.22
N TYR A 395 -38.20 4.53 22.35
CA TYR A 395 -38.07 4.19 20.93
C TYR A 395 -36.66 3.65 20.64
N THR A 396 -36.57 2.47 20.05
CA THR A 396 -35.29 1.86 19.61
C THR A 396 -35.04 2.18 18.14
N LEU A 397 -33.87 2.69 17.79
CA LEU A 397 -33.51 2.92 16.38
C LEU A 397 -33.16 1.60 15.68
N GLU A 398 -34.04 1.10 14.82
CA GLU A 398 -33.85 -0.18 14.11
C GLU A 398 -33.08 0.00 12.80
N LYS A 399 -33.38 1.07 12.05
CA LYS A 399 -32.84 1.26 10.69
C LYS A 399 -32.73 2.74 10.32
N VAL A 400 -31.66 3.07 9.60
CA VAL A 400 -31.51 4.35 8.88
C VAL A 400 -31.54 4.05 7.38
N ASN A 401 -32.49 4.64 6.65
CA ASN A 401 -32.62 4.47 5.20
C ASN A 401 -32.23 5.75 4.47
N HIS A 402 -31.11 5.68 3.74
CA HIS A 402 -30.55 6.81 3.00
C HIS A 402 -31.33 7.13 1.73
N GLU A 403 -31.91 6.13 1.07
CA GLU A 403 -32.52 6.31 -0.26
C GLU A 403 -33.79 7.16 -0.19
N ASN A 404 -34.57 6.98 0.88
CA ASN A 404 -35.84 7.68 1.10
C ASN A 404 -35.75 8.75 2.20
N SER A 405 -34.56 8.98 2.77
CA SER A 405 -34.34 9.92 3.88
C SER A 405 -35.28 9.66 5.09
N THR A 406 -35.45 8.40 5.49
CA THR A 406 -36.25 8.04 6.68
C THR A 406 -35.46 7.21 7.69
N THR A 407 -35.91 7.24 8.94
CA THR A 407 -35.46 6.34 10.02
C THR A 407 -36.62 5.48 10.49
N VAL A 408 -36.34 4.24 10.90
CA VAL A 408 -37.33 3.31 11.45
C VAL A 408 -37.05 3.11 12.92
N TRP A 409 -38.06 3.38 13.74
CA TRP A 409 -38.01 3.27 15.19
C TRP A 409 -39.00 2.22 15.68
N SER A 410 -38.65 1.40 16.65
CA SER A 410 -39.57 0.44 17.28
C SER A 410 -39.98 0.92 18.68
N LYS A 411 -41.26 0.78 19.03
CA LYS A 411 -41.78 0.99 20.39
C LYS A 411 -42.86 -0.04 20.67
N ASN A 412 -42.65 -0.85 21.70
CA ASN A 412 -43.55 -1.96 22.06
C ASN A 412 -43.85 -2.91 20.88
N GLY A 413 -42.85 -3.18 20.03
CA GLY A 413 -42.98 -4.05 18.85
C GLY A 413 -43.63 -3.42 17.63
N ASN A 414 -44.09 -2.16 17.72
CA ASN A 414 -44.61 -1.42 16.57
C ASN A 414 -43.51 -0.56 15.94
N ASN A 415 -43.44 -0.56 14.61
CA ASN A 415 -42.45 0.21 13.86
C ASN A 415 -43.04 1.52 13.35
N PHE A 416 -42.28 2.61 13.51
CA PHE A 416 -42.62 3.97 13.10
C PHE A 416 -41.57 4.48 12.13
N SER A 417 -42.00 4.96 10.97
CA SER A 417 -41.10 5.60 9.99
C SER A 417 -41.12 7.11 10.20
N VAL A 418 -39.96 7.68 10.54
CA VAL A 418 -39.79 9.11 10.78
C VAL A 418 -38.96 9.72 9.66
N PRO A 419 -39.49 10.72 8.91
CA PRO A 419 -38.73 11.42 7.90
C PRO A 419 -37.62 12.26 8.53
N LEU A 420 -36.47 12.33 7.86
CA LEU A 420 -35.36 13.16 8.30
C LEU A 420 -35.65 14.62 7.99
N GLU A 421 -35.61 15.49 9.00
CA GLU A 421 -35.61 16.93 8.76
C GLU A 421 -34.29 17.32 8.09
N ARG A 422 -34.39 17.90 6.88
CA ARG A 422 -33.24 18.53 6.24
C ARG A 422 -32.90 19.78 7.06
N LEU A 423 -31.78 19.73 7.78
CA LEU A 423 -31.17 20.93 8.32
C LEU A 423 -30.94 21.92 7.17
N GLN A 424 -31.74 22.99 7.12
CA GLN A 424 -31.41 24.12 6.26
C GLN A 424 -30.10 24.70 6.78
N PRO A 425 -29.07 24.89 5.93
CA PRO A 425 -27.83 25.52 6.37
C PRO A 425 -28.16 26.94 6.86
N THR A 426 -28.10 27.15 8.17
CA THR A 426 -28.18 28.49 8.77
C THR A 426 -27.05 29.34 8.23
N ALA A 427 -27.42 30.45 7.59
CA ALA A 427 -26.50 31.40 6.99
C ALA A 427 -25.48 31.93 8.01
N THR A 428 -24.19 31.78 7.65
CA THR A 428 -23.04 32.63 7.99
C THR A 428 -22.92 33.19 9.40
N ALA A 429 -22.03 32.60 10.19
CA ALA A 429 -21.36 33.29 11.29
C ALA A 429 -20.35 34.31 10.73
N SER A 430 -20.54 35.57 11.12
CA SER A 430 -19.74 36.73 10.76
C SER A 430 -18.27 36.61 11.19
N SER A 431 -17.39 37.07 10.32
CA SER A 431 -15.96 37.26 10.54
C SER A 431 -15.69 38.24 11.69
N HIS A 432 -15.02 37.76 12.75
CA HIS A 432 -14.27 38.65 13.63
C HIS A 432 -12.89 38.90 13.01
N ARG A 433 -12.73 40.10 12.43
CA ARG A 433 -11.43 40.77 12.25
C ARG A 433 -10.90 41.11 13.65
N ALA A 434 -9.72 40.61 13.98
CA ALA A 434 -8.89 41.17 15.04
C ALA A 434 -7.94 42.20 14.42
N ASN A 435 -8.08 43.45 14.84
CA ASN A 435 -6.98 44.42 14.84
C ASN A 435 -6.14 44.14 16.08
N GLY A 436 -4.82 44.09 15.89
CA GLY A 436 -3.81 43.87 16.93
C GLY A 436 -2.50 43.46 16.28
#